data_AF-A0A317VGT3-F1
#
_entry.id   AF-A0A317VGT3-F1
#
_cell.length_a   1.000
_cell.length_b   1.000
_cell.length_c   1.000
_cell.angle_alpha   90.00
_cell.angle_beta   90.00
_cell.angle_gamma   90.00
#
_symmetry.space_group_name_H-M   'P 1'
#
loop_
_entity.id
_entity.type
_entity.pdbx_description
1 polymer ?
#
loop_
_entity_poly.entity_id
_entity_poly.type
_entity_poly.pdbx_seq_one_letter_code
_entity_poly.pdbx_strand_id
1 'polypeptide(L)'
;MSTQSAQSILFTHTAPQQAFRLLELPADLAELLSSDNPPTYEHPEPMSYLLSYIILINPNHSLEIKSPTPSSQESNPTDPPTDTTREYINLCTPTQTYRIRQVQSSNSLHILRPSDDGIQRGNLAVVGGPTTTEDPVLADMNLSETMTTIAKCGSTLELHTPQEGFNIIPVLEGLLGRYDSLSDGNTEQGRLSESTDRRKIIEGVFADVPVSRMQCGRAWREVCAFVLPDTGRGWVPTAKVKIGVWKRAVEGSVLQGIDLGKQFLVRDVWRSVLDENGEGEWPRELFEAVVRRVCEAGDSDGGLLMEGEMKWASIDKEGCVRWVGETYLEAVAPTANAALGRSEFLNAWKDHLPEGWREEVALSKLTEDKHRFPDPTTICFVNDDDRQKLKKNLSTDASASTTAKKTRNWHELFKNQKRQKR
;
A
#
# COMPACT_ATOMS: atom_id res chain seq x y z
N MET A 1 -42.12 35.69 33.09
CA MET A 1 -41.35 36.45 32.07
C MET A 1 -39.88 36.23 32.39
N SER A 2 -39.22 35.35 31.62
CA SER A 2 -37.82 35.00 31.83
C SER A 2 -36.94 36.03 31.12
N THR A 3 -36.31 36.93 31.86
CA THR A 3 -35.27 37.83 31.35
C THR A 3 -33.98 37.03 31.23
N GLN A 4 -33.81 36.30 30.11
CA GLN A 4 -32.46 35.89 29.72
C GLN A 4 -31.74 37.14 29.23
N SER A 5 -30.83 37.68 30.04
CA SER A 5 -29.79 38.58 29.57
C SER A 5 -28.89 37.78 28.64
N ALA A 6 -29.17 37.76 27.35
CA ALA A 6 -28.30 37.13 26.36
C ALA A 6 -27.03 37.97 26.27
N GLN A 7 -25.93 37.50 26.87
CA GLN A 7 -24.59 38.02 26.59
C GLN A 7 -24.32 37.80 25.10
N SER A 8 -24.21 38.88 24.34
CA SER A 8 -23.91 38.82 22.91
C SER A 8 -22.41 38.62 22.71
N ILE A 9 -22.00 37.47 22.16
CA ILE A 9 -20.60 37.22 21.79
C ILE A 9 -20.35 37.89 20.44
N LEU A 10 -19.31 38.72 20.37
CA LEU A 10 -18.92 39.42 19.15
C LEU A 10 -18.32 38.43 18.14
N PHE A 11 -18.78 38.49 16.90
CA PHE A 11 -18.36 37.59 15.82
C PHE A 11 -17.61 38.35 14.74
N THR A 12 -16.39 37.90 14.40
CA THR A 12 -15.54 38.56 13.41
C THR A 12 -14.94 37.56 12.41
N HIS A 13 -14.33 38.05 11.32
CA HIS A 13 -13.71 37.21 10.28
C HIS A 13 -12.30 37.70 9.96
N THR A 14 -11.34 36.79 9.77
CA THR A 14 -10.00 37.15 9.28
C THR A 14 -9.98 37.31 7.77
N ALA A 15 -9.19 38.26 7.26
CA ALA A 15 -8.85 38.37 5.85
C ALA A 15 -7.32 38.56 5.73
N PRO A 16 -6.58 37.64 5.07
CA PRO A 16 -7.06 36.44 4.37
C PRO A 16 -7.56 35.33 5.31
N GLN A 17 -8.35 34.39 4.75
CA GLN A 17 -8.76 33.17 5.43
C GLN A 17 -7.58 32.18 5.49
N GLN A 18 -7.43 31.47 6.61
CA GLN A 18 -6.39 30.47 6.81
C GLN A 18 -6.70 29.20 5.99
N ALA A 19 -5.66 28.52 5.52
CA ALA A 19 -5.77 27.36 4.62
C ALA A 19 -6.12 26.05 5.36
N PHE A 20 -7.08 26.08 6.29
CA PHE A 20 -7.53 24.87 6.96
C PHE A 20 -8.36 23.97 6.04
N ARG A 21 -8.27 22.68 6.32
CA ARG A 21 -9.10 21.61 5.77
C ARG A 21 -9.61 20.76 6.92
N LEU A 22 -10.84 20.27 6.78
CA LEU A 22 -11.44 19.34 7.73
C LEU A 22 -11.13 17.92 7.26
N LEU A 23 -10.48 17.14 8.11
CA LEU A 23 -10.19 15.72 7.87
C LEU A 23 -11.02 14.89 8.85
N GLU A 24 -11.74 13.90 8.32
CA GLU A 24 -12.40 12.88 9.12
C GLU A 24 -11.36 11.99 9.78
N LEU A 25 -11.52 11.74 11.08
CA LEU A 25 -10.61 10.91 11.86
C LEU A 25 -11.34 9.61 12.25
N PRO A 26 -11.01 8.48 11.62
CA PRO A 26 -11.39 7.15 12.11
C PRO A 26 -10.91 6.93 13.55
N ALA A 27 -11.59 6.05 14.28
CA ALA A 27 -11.36 5.86 15.72
C ALA A 27 -9.91 5.46 16.06
N ASP A 28 -9.32 4.58 15.26
CA ASP A 28 -7.92 4.15 15.38
C ASP A 28 -6.93 5.31 15.14
N LEU A 29 -7.20 6.16 14.15
CA LEU A 29 -6.37 7.35 13.90
C LEU A 29 -6.54 8.41 15.00
N ALA A 30 -7.76 8.59 15.51
CA ALA A 30 -8.02 9.50 16.62
C ALA A 30 -7.31 9.05 17.90
N GLU A 31 -7.33 7.75 18.20
CA GLU A 31 -6.58 7.15 19.31
C GLU A 31 -5.06 7.34 19.12
N LEU A 32 -4.54 7.07 17.92
CA LEU A 32 -3.13 7.26 17.59
C LEU A 32 -2.69 8.72 17.79
N LEU A 33 -3.48 9.69 17.31
CA LEU A 33 -3.22 11.13 17.44
C LEU A 33 -3.40 11.66 18.86
N SER A 34 -4.21 10.99 19.68
CA SER A 34 -4.47 11.38 21.08
C SER A 34 -3.59 10.62 22.08
N SER A 35 -2.72 9.74 21.60
CA SER A 35 -1.80 8.97 22.44
C SER A 35 -0.72 9.86 23.07
N ASP A 36 -0.09 9.38 24.15
CA ASP A 36 0.98 10.12 24.85
C ASP A 36 2.20 10.41 23.95
N ASN A 37 2.36 9.66 22.85
CA ASN A 37 3.42 9.82 21.86
C ASN A 37 2.83 9.83 20.43
N PRO A 38 2.14 10.93 20.04
CA PRO A 38 1.47 10.98 18.76
C PRO A 38 2.49 11.03 17.62
N PRO A 39 2.15 10.48 16.45
CA PRO A 39 3.02 10.56 15.29
C PRO A 39 3.26 12.01 14.86
N THR A 40 4.50 12.32 14.51
CA THR A 40 4.86 13.64 13.96
C THR A 40 4.49 13.66 12.47
N TYR A 41 3.87 14.75 12.02
CA TYR A 41 3.57 14.94 10.61
C TYR A 41 4.84 15.40 9.89
N GLU A 42 5.32 14.61 8.93
CA GLU A 42 6.45 14.98 8.07
C GLU A 42 5.92 15.26 6.65
N HIS A 43 6.11 16.49 6.18
CA HIS A 43 5.88 16.81 4.78
C HIS A 43 7.11 16.39 3.97
N PRO A 44 6.98 15.62 2.87
CA PRO A 44 8.11 15.35 1.99
C PRO A 44 8.47 16.64 1.23
N GLU A 45 9.35 17.46 1.79
CA GLU A 45 10.02 18.54 1.05
C GLU A 45 11.12 17.95 0.15
N PRO A 46 11.37 18.52 -1.05
CA PRO A 46 12.47 18.09 -1.90
C PRO A 46 13.81 18.32 -1.18
N MET A 47 14.60 17.25 -1.04
CA MET A 47 15.80 17.18 -0.21
C MET A 47 16.73 18.40 -0.34
N SER A 48 16.86 19.17 0.74
CA SER A 48 18.01 20.06 0.94
C SER A 48 18.63 19.83 2.33
N TYR A 49 19.75 19.09 2.33
CA TYR A 49 20.91 19.16 3.25
C TYR A 49 20.74 19.25 4.77
N LEU A 50 19.55 19.05 5.35
CA LEU A 50 19.34 18.99 6.81
C LEU A 50 18.91 17.60 7.33
N LEU A 51 18.92 16.58 6.45
CA LEU A 51 18.51 15.20 6.76
C LEU A 51 19.44 14.47 7.75
N SER A 52 20.60 15.03 8.12
CA SER A 52 21.50 14.35 9.06
C SER A 52 21.09 14.43 10.53
N TYR A 53 20.16 15.33 10.90
CA TYR A 53 19.78 15.53 12.31
C TYR A 53 18.36 15.09 12.66
N ILE A 54 17.44 14.98 11.69
CA ILE A 54 16.03 14.64 11.96
C ILE A 54 15.75 13.12 11.83
N ILE A 55 16.54 12.38 11.05
CA ILE A 55 16.38 10.91 10.88
C ILE A 55 16.64 10.14 12.20
N LEU A 56 17.20 10.78 13.24
CA LEU A 56 17.37 10.18 14.56
C LEU A 56 16.13 10.20 15.45
N ILE A 57 14.99 10.74 14.98
CA ILE A 57 13.76 10.83 15.77
C ILE A 57 12.72 9.82 15.23
N ASN A 58 12.82 8.58 15.69
CA ASN A 58 11.79 7.52 15.69
C ASN A 58 10.99 7.27 14.38
N PRO A 59 11.46 6.39 13.47
CA PRO A 59 10.73 5.99 12.24
C PRO A 59 9.43 5.21 12.48
N ASN A 60 9.02 4.98 13.74
CA ASN A 60 7.82 4.25 14.12
C ASN A 60 6.59 5.15 14.36
N HIS A 61 6.73 6.47 14.19
CA HIS A 61 5.72 7.45 14.56
C HIS A 61 5.59 8.59 13.52
N SER A 62 5.59 8.30 12.22
CA SER A 62 5.32 9.30 11.17
C SER A 62 3.92 9.13 10.55
N LEU A 63 3.26 10.26 10.26
CA LEU A 63 2.06 10.34 9.43
C LEU A 63 2.44 10.98 8.09
N GLU A 64 2.23 10.25 6.99
CA GLU A 64 2.73 10.63 5.66
C GLU A 64 1.56 10.74 4.67
N ILE A 65 1.57 11.79 3.85
CA ILE A 65 0.69 11.89 2.68
C ILE A 65 1.48 11.49 1.45
N LYS A 66 1.06 10.41 0.79
CA LYS A 66 1.71 9.87 -0.41
C LYS A 66 0.78 9.92 -1.60
N SER A 67 1.34 10.21 -2.77
CA SER A 67 0.66 10.12 -4.06
C SER A 67 1.50 9.27 -5.02
N PRO A 68 0.88 8.50 -5.93
CA PRO A 68 1.61 7.85 -7.01
C PRO A 68 2.29 8.91 -7.87
N THR A 69 3.53 8.64 -8.29
CA THR A 69 4.24 9.49 -9.26
C THR A 69 3.42 9.54 -10.55
N PRO A 70 3.16 10.73 -11.13
CA PRO A 70 2.42 10.81 -12.39
C PRO A 70 3.20 10.04 -13.45
N SER A 71 2.64 8.91 -13.90
CA SER A 71 3.26 8.13 -14.95
C SER A 71 3.27 8.99 -16.21
N SER A 72 4.45 9.13 -16.84
CA SER A 72 4.57 9.70 -18.18
C SER A 72 4.03 8.71 -19.23
N GLN A 73 2.80 8.21 -19.04
CA GLN A 73 2.07 7.46 -20.03
C GLN A 73 1.15 8.42 -20.77
N GLU A 74 1.49 8.72 -22.02
CA GLU A 74 0.55 9.24 -23.01
C GLU A 74 -0.63 8.27 -23.09
N SER A 75 -1.71 8.57 -22.36
CA SER A 75 -2.95 7.82 -22.47
C SER A 75 -3.61 8.21 -23.79
N ASN A 76 -3.66 7.25 -24.73
CA ASN A 76 -4.52 7.36 -25.90
C ASN A 76 -5.98 7.58 -25.43
N PRO A 77 -6.71 8.56 -25.97
CA PRO A 77 -7.97 9.06 -25.40
C PRO A 77 -9.19 8.14 -25.63
N THR A 78 -9.00 6.87 -25.98
CA THR A 78 -10.08 6.00 -26.48
C THR A 78 -10.58 4.98 -25.47
N ASP A 79 -9.90 4.76 -24.34
CA ASP A 79 -10.37 3.84 -23.29
C ASP A 79 -10.98 4.62 -22.10
N PRO A 80 -12.18 4.24 -21.61
CA PRO A 80 -12.72 4.80 -20.39
C PRO A 80 -11.78 4.47 -19.22
N PRO A 81 -11.47 5.42 -18.32
CA PRO A 81 -10.58 5.18 -17.20
C PRO A 81 -11.13 4.04 -16.34
N THR A 82 -10.43 2.91 -16.33
CA THR A 82 -10.62 1.91 -15.28
C THR A 82 -10.29 2.57 -13.95
N ASP A 83 -11.01 2.23 -12.88
CA ASP A 83 -10.91 2.84 -11.54
C ASP A 83 -9.48 2.80 -10.92
N THR A 84 -8.57 2.06 -11.58
CA THR A 84 -7.14 1.94 -11.29
C THR A 84 -6.29 3.13 -11.77
N THR A 85 -6.82 4.03 -12.61
CA THR A 85 -6.07 5.16 -13.21
C THR A 85 -6.33 6.52 -12.57
N ARG A 86 -7.20 6.58 -11.56
CA ARG A 86 -7.37 7.82 -10.78
C ARG A 86 -6.14 8.01 -9.92
N GLU A 87 -5.47 9.15 -10.08
CA GLU A 87 -4.43 9.61 -9.15
C GLU A 87 -5.09 9.80 -7.79
N TYR A 88 -4.83 8.88 -6.87
CA TYR A 88 -5.34 8.93 -5.51
C TYR A 88 -4.25 9.40 -4.56
N ILE A 89 -4.62 10.23 -3.60
CA ILE A 89 -3.75 10.62 -2.50
C ILE A 89 -4.11 9.72 -1.31
N ASN A 90 -3.08 9.16 -0.67
CA ASN A 90 -3.22 8.27 0.46
C ASN A 90 -2.59 8.89 1.72
N LEU A 91 -3.26 8.72 2.85
CA LEU A 91 -2.71 8.96 4.18
C LEU A 91 -2.15 7.65 4.73
N CYS A 92 -0.88 7.63 5.06
CA CYS A 92 -0.17 6.47 5.59
C CYS A 92 0.17 6.71 7.06
N THR A 93 -0.28 5.81 7.92
CA THR A 93 0.28 5.60 9.26
C THR A 93 1.45 4.60 9.15
N PRO A 94 2.20 4.31 10.23
CA PRO A 94 3.26 3.30 10.18
C PRO A 94 2.76 1.91 9.75
N THR A 95 1.50 1.59 10.06
CA THR A 95 0.91 0.25 9.86
C THR A 95 -0.16 0.22 8.77
N GLN A 96 -0.90 1.31 8.55
CA GLN A 96 -2.14 1.32 7.77
C GLN A 96 -2.14 2.45 6.73
N THR A 97 -2.88 2.24 5.64
CA THR A 97 -3.08 3.25 4.60
C THR A 97 -4.56 3.54 4.42
N TYR A 98 -4.91 4.81 4.29
CA TYR A 98 -6.25 5.30 3.99
C TYR A 98 -6.21 6.10 2.70
N ARG A 99 -7.17 5.88 1.81
CA ARG A 99 -7.36 6.71 0.62
C ARG A 99 -8.14 7.95 1.01
N ILE A 100 -7.65 9.12 0.61
CA ILE A 100 -8.30 10.40 0.86
C ILE A 100 -9.33 10.67 -0.25
N ARG A 101 -10.55 11.00 0.14
CA ARG A 101 -11.62 11.44 -0.74
C ARG A 101 -12.11 12.81 -0.31
N GLN A 102 -12.29 13.73 -1.25
CA GLN A 102 -12.92 15.02 -0.97
C GLN A 102 -14.42 14.94 -1.17
N VAL A 103 -15.20 15.41 -0.19
CA VAL A 103 -16.66 15.53 -0.27
C VAL A 103 -17.07 16.98 -0.13
N GLN A 104 -17.77 17.49 -1.15
CA GLN A 104 -18.29 18.85 -1.17
C GLN A 104 -19.51 18.97 -0.27
N SER A 105 -19.63 20.10 0.42
CA SER A 105 -20.76 20.44 1.27
C SER A 105 -21.46 21.68 0.73
N SER A 106 -22.79 21.64 0.65
CA SER A 106 -23.61 22.82 0.38
C SER A 106 -23.80 23.72 1.61
N ASN A 107 -23.38 23.25 2.79
CA ASN A 107 -23.47 24.00 4.04
C ASN A 107 -22.27 24.94 4.21
N SER A 108 -22.49 26.09 4.86
CA SER A 108 -21.39 27.00 5.22
C SER A 108 -20.75 26.57 6.53
N LEU A 109 -19.61 25.88 6.44
CA LEU A 109 -18.82 25.45 7.60
C LEU A 109 -17.75 26.50 7.91
N HIS A 110 -17.78 27.01 9.15
CA HIS A 110 -16.85 28.02 9.65
C HIS A 110 -16.02 27.45 10.79
N ILE A 111 -14.69 27.59 10.71
CA ILE A 111 -13.79 27.27 11.82
C ILE A 111 -13.62 28.54 12.64
N LEU A 112 -14.00 28.45 13.91
CA LEU A 112 -13.95 29.56 14.85
C LEU A 112 -12.78 29.37 15.81
N ARG A 113 -12.10 30.46 16.13
CA ARG A 113 -11.10 30.51 17.19
C ARG A 113 -11.53 31.57 18.21
N PRO A 114 -11.49 31.26 19.52
CA PRO A 114 -11.65 32.28 20.54
C PRO A 114 -10.48 33.26 20.43
N SER A 115 -10.75 34.55 20.55
CA SER A 115 -9.68 35.54 20.50
C SER A 115 -8.92 35.52 21.83
N ASP A 116 -7.64 35.12 21.80
CA ASP A 116 -6.72 35.46 22.88
C ASP A 116 -6.49 36.97 22.86
N ASP A 117 -6.32 37.57 24.05
CA ASP A 117 -6.44 38.98 24.46
C ASP A 117 -5.51 40.00 23.76
N GLY A 118 -5.21 39.83 22.47
CA GLY A 118 -4.20 40.57 21.70
C GLY A 118 -4.65 41.08 20.33
N ILE A 119 -5.95 41.00 19.96
CA ILE A 119 -6.40 41.60 18.71
C ILE A 119 -6.41 43.13 18.87
N GLN A 120 -5.39 43.80 18.34
CA GLN A 120 -5.41 45.26 18.17
C GLN A 120 -6.60 45.64 17.29
N ARG A 121 -7.42 46.57 17.80
CA ARG A 121 -8.67 47.10 17.22
C ARG A 121 -8.63 47.44 15.72
N GLY A 122 -7.45 47.60 15.12
CA GLY A 122 -7.27 47.98 13.70
C GLY A 122 -7.51 46.88 12.67
N ASN A 123 -7.64 45.60 13.06
CA ASN A 123 -7.78 44.47 12.11
C ASN A 123 -9.21 43.90 12.01
N LEU A 124 -10.18 44.44 12.74
CA LEU A 124 -11.55 43.89 12.82
C LEU A 124 -12.52 44.74 11.99
N ALA A 125 -12.92 44.23 10.82
CA ALA A 125 -14.08 44.77 10.10
C ALA A 125 -15.36 44.28 10.79
N VAL A 126 -15.87 45.05 11.75
CA VAL A 126 -17.17 44.77 12.39
C VAL A 126 -18.28 45.02 11.36
N VAL A 127 -18.90 43.95 10.86
CA VAL A 127 -20.03 44.03 9.94
C VAL A 127 -21.29 44.36 10.75
N GLY A 128 -21.80 45.59 10.58
CA GLY A 128 -23.10 46.01 11.13
C GLY A 128 -23.09 47.17 12.14
N GLY A 129 -21.93 47.74 12.47
CA GLY A 129 -21.85 48.95 13.30
C GLY A 129 -21.93 50.24 12.47
N PRO A 130 -22.67 51.29 12.90
CA PRO A 130 -22.68 52.56 12.20
C PRO A 130 -21.27 53.17 12.17
N THR A 131 -20.85 53.61 10.98
CA THR A 131 -19.55 54.23 10.68
C THR A 131 -19.43 55.66 11.21
N THR A 132 -19.76 55.89 12.47
CA THR A 132 -19.60 57.19 13.13
C THR A 132 -18.98 57.00 14.50
N THR A 133 -17.80 57.60 14.65
CA THR A 133 -16.77 57.42 15.67
C THR A 133 -17.14 57.85 17.10
N GLU A 134 -18.41 57.93 17.49
CA GLU A 134 -18.81 58.55 18.77
C GLU A 134 -20.01 57.90 19.44
N ASP A 135 -20.07 56.56 19.48
CA ASP A 135 -21.03 55.84 20.34
C ASP A 135 -20.30 55.23 21.56
N PRO A 136 -20.51 55.75 22.80
CA PRO A 136 -19.81 55.30 23.99
C PRO A 136 -20.17 53.86 24.40
N VAL A 137 -21.16 53.24 23.76
CA VAL A 137 -21.58 51.85 24.02
C VAL A 137 -20.60 50.82 23.41
N LEU A 138 -19.86 51.18 22.36
CA LEU A 138 -18.83 50.32 21.74
C LEU A 138 -17.47 50.38 22.45
N ALA A 139 -17.25 51.39 23.29
CA ALA A 139 -16.01 51.56 24.05
C ALA A 139 -15.85 50.53 25.18
N ASP A 140 -16.97 50.03 25.70
CA ASP A 140 -17.04 49.16 26.89
C ASP A 140 -17.32 47.68 26.53
N MET A 141 -17.36 47.34 25.23
CA MET A 141 -17.44 45.94 24.82
C MET A 141 -16.07 45.29 25.02
N ASN A 142 -15.96 44.49 26.08
CA ASN A 142 -14.80 43.70 26.38
C ASN A 142 -14.51 42.72 25.21
N LEU A 143 -13.59 43.10 24.31
CA LEU A 143 -13.22 42.31 23.13
C LEU A 143 -12.57 40.96 23.48
N SER A 144 -12.25 40.76 24.76
CA SER A 144 -11.79 39.50 25.34
C SER A 144 -12.80 38.36 25.13
N GLU A 145 -14.07 38.65 24.87
CA GLU A 145 -15.11 37.66 24.54
C GLU A 145 -15.54 37.76 23.06
N THR A 146 -14.58 37.64 22.14
CA THR A 146 -14.84 37.59 20.68
C THR A 146 -14.56 36.20 20.10
N MET A 147 -15.39 35.78 19.15
CA MET A 147 -15.17 34.59 18.32
C MET A 147 -14.82 35.01 16.90
N THR A 148 -13.69 34.52 16.40
CA THR A 148 -13.21 34.89 15.07
C THR A 148 -13.27 33.70 14.12
N THR A 149 -13.93 33.86 12.98
CA THR A 149 -13.86 32.91 11.87
C THR A 149 -12.51 33.02 11.18
N ILE A 150 -11.71 31.96 11.30
CA ILE A 150 -10.37 31.89 10.71
C ILE A 150 -10.36 31.15 9.36
N ALA A 151 -11.35 30.30 9.10
CA ALA A 151 -11.47 29.58 7.83
C ALA A 151 -12.93 29.26 7.49
N LYS A 152 -13.22 29.20 6.18
CA LYS A 152 -14.47 28.68 5.63
C LYS A 152 -14.16 27.42 4.81
N CYS A 153 -14.78 26.29 5.18
CA CYS A 153 -14.57 25.01 4.51
C CYS A 153 -15.79 24.67 3.64
N GLY A 154 -15.59 24.56 2.33
CA GLY A 154 -16.63 24.10 1.40
C GLY A 154 -16.66 22.57 1.23
N SER A 155 -15.69 21.86 1.80
CA SER A 155 -15.55 20.41 1.67
C SER A 155 -14.88 19.79 2.89
N THR A 156 -15.15 18.51 3.10
CA THR A 156 -14.45 17.64 4.05
C THR A 156 -13.58 16.63 3.31
N LEU A 157 -12.51 16.18 3.95
CA LEU A 157 -11.68 15.08 3.51
C LEU A 157 -12.09 13.84 4.31
N GLU A 158 -12.52 12.79 3.63
CA GLU A 158 -12.93 11.51 4.20
C GLU A 158 -11.83 10.47 3.98
N LEU A 159 -11.60 9.62 4.97
CA LEU A 159 -10.63 8.54 4.92
C LEU A 159 -11.33 7.20 4.69
N HIS A 160 -10.91 6.45 3.68
CA HIS A 160 -11.48 5.14 3.40
C HIS A 160 -10.44 4.10 3.02
N THR A 161 -10.67 2.86 3.45
CA THR A 161 -9.90 1.68 3.06
C THR A 161 -10.68 0.89 2.01
N PRO A 162 -10.16 0.70 0.79
CA PRO A 162 -10.81 -0.14 -0.21
C PRO A 162 -11.04 -1.57 0.31
N GLN A 163 -12.20 -2.17 0.02
CA GLN A 163 -12.51 -3.55 0.42
C GLN A 163 -11.54 -4.56 -0.20
N GLU A 164 -11.09 -4.29 -1.43
CA GLU A 164 -10.13 -5.13 -2.15
C GLU A 164 -8.67 -4.93 -1.66
N GLY A 165 -8.45 -4.01 -0.71
CA GLY A 165 -7.12 -3.59 -0.29
C GLY A 165 -6.39 -2.72 -1.32
N PHE A 166 -5.11 -2.48 -1.08
CA PHE A 166 -4.24 -1.73 -1.98
C PHE A 166 -3.37 -2.72 -2.76
N ASN A 167 -3.62 -2.87 -4.07
CA ASN A 167 -2.77 -3.71 -4.91
C ASN A 167 -1.47 -2.95 -5.26
N ILE A 168 -0.40 -3.23 -4.52
CA ILE A 168 0.88 -2.53 -4.65
C ILE A 168 1.95 -3.32 -5.41
N ILE A 169 1.73 -4.62 -5.64
CA ILE A 169 2.71 -5.50 -6.30
C ILE A 169 3.12 -4.93 -7.67
N PRO A 170 2.20 -4.50 -8.57
CA PRO A 170 2.60 -3.96 -9.87
C PRO A 170 3.41 -2.67 -9.78
N VAL A 171 3.10 -1.81 -8.79
CA VAL A 171 3.86 -0.57 -8.55
C VAL A 171 5.26 -0.90 -8.08
N LEU A 172 5.38 -1.83 -7.14
CA LEU A 172 6.65 -2.28 -6.59
C LEU A 172 7.51 -2.96 -7.67
N GLU A 173 6.93 -3.85 -8.48
CA GLU A 173 7.62 -4.50 -9.61
C GLU A 173 8.07 -3.48 -10.67
N GLY A 174 7.32 -2.39 -10.87
CA GLY A 174 7.72 -1.29 -11.77
C GLY A 174 8.91 -0.47 -11.27
N LEU A 175 9.14 -0.42 -9.96
CA LEU A 175 10.29 0.28 -9.34
C LEU A 175 11.54 -0.61 -9.23
N LEU A 176 11.39 -1.93 -9.30
CA LEU A 176 12.45 -2.91 -9.10
C LEU A 176 12.96 -3.49 -10.44
N GLY A 177 14.21 -3.96 -10.45
CA GLY A 177 14.74 -4.75 -11.57
C GLY A 177 14.15 -6.16 -11.58
N ARG A 178 14.06 -6.81 -12.75
CA ARG A 178 13.69 -8.22 -12.85
C ARG A 178 14.96 -9.08 -12.90
N TYR A 179 15.11 -10.01 -11.97
CA TYR A 179 16.30 -10.85 -11.88
C TYR A 179 16.06 -12.22 -12.51
N ASP A 180 16.85 -12.54 -13.54
CA ASP A 180 16.90 -13.86 -14.16
C ASP A 180 18.35 -14.35 -14.22
N SER A 181 18.62 -15.55 -13.70
CA SER A 181 19.96 -16.07 -13.39
C SER A 181 20.91 -16.18 -14.59
N LEU A 182 20.42 -16.02 -15.82
CA LEU A 182 21.15 -16.24 -17.08
C LEU A 182 21.59 -14.94 -17.78
N SER A 183 21.06 -13.78 -17.39
CA SER A 183 21.27 -12.51 -18.09
C SER A 183 22.29 -11.59 -17.40
N ASP A 184 22.29 -11.56 -16.06
CA ASP A 184 22.82 -10.39 -15.36
C ASP A 184 24.22 -10.56 -14.76
N GLY A 185 24.87 -11.70 -15.03
CA GLY A 185 26.23 -12.00 -14.56
C GLY A 185 27.36 -11.25 -15.28
N ASN A 186 27.05 -10.39 -16.26
CA ASN A 186 28.06 -9.68 -17.05
C ASN A 186 27.86 -8.16 -17.10
N THR A 187 27.39 -7.57 -15.99
CA THR A 187 27.46 -6.11 -15.83
C THR A 187 28.86 -5.74 -15.37
N GLU A 188 29.57 -5.06 -16.27
CA GLU A 188 30.96 -4.61 -16.18
C GLU A 188 31.46 -4.29 -14.76
N GLN A 189 32.60 -4.89 -14.42
CA GLN A 189 33.49 -4.46 -13.33
C GLN A 189 33.77 -2.96 -13.45
N GLY A 190 33.05 -2.16 -12.68
CA GLY A 190 33.09 -0.71 -12.79
C GLY A 190 32.75 -0.01 -11.49
N ARG A 191 33.79 0.19 -10.68
CA ARG A 191 33.89 1.06 -9.49
C ARG A 191 33.34 0.49 -8.18
N LEU A 192 34.29 0.28 -7.27
CA LEU A 192 34.14 0.35 -5.81
C LEU A 192 33.28 1.57 -5.43
N SER A 193 31.96 1.37 -5.33
CA SER A 193 31.08 2.29 -4.63
C SER A 193 31.04 1.84 -3.18
N GLU A 194 31.19 2.77 -2.24
CA GLU A 194 30.92 2.54 -0.82
C GLU A 194 29.66 1.68 -0.69
N SER A 195 29.73 0.62 0.14
CA SER A 195 28.59 -0.25 0.45
C SER A 195 27.33 0.59 0.56
N THR A 196 26.50 0.53 -0.48
CA THR A 196 25.28 1.33 -0.49
C THR A 196 24.41 0.72 0.58
N ASP A 197 24.08 1.53 1.58
CA ASP A 197 23.31 1.08 2.73
C ASP A 197 21.99 0.47 2.23
N ARG A 198 21.85 -0.86 2.36
CA ARG A 198 20.68 -1.64 1.94
C ARG A 198 19.39 -0.98 2.41
N ARG A 199 19.43 -0.41 3.62
CA ARG A 199 18.30 0.30 4.21
C ARG A 199 17.90 1.49 3.35
N LYS A 200 18.84 2.33 2.93
CA LYS A 200 18.56 3.52 2.10
C LYS A 200 17.93 3.17 0.75
N ILE A 201 18.35 2.08 0.12
CA ILE A 201 17.76 1.62 -1.14
C ILE A 201 16.29 1.23 -0.93
N ILE A 202 16.02 0.42 0.10
CA ILE A 202 14.65 -0.01 0.42
C ILE A 202 13.78 1.19 0.81
N GLU A 203 14.30 2.14 1.61
CA GLU A 203 13.57 3.35 2.01
C GLU A 203 13.28 4.26 0.82
N GLY A 204 14.21 4.39 -0.12
CA GLY A 204 13.99 5.10 -1.38
C GLY A 204 12.83 4.50 -2.17
N VAL A 205 12.82 3.18 -2.35
CA VAL A 205 11.71 2.49 -3.03
C VAL A 205 10.39 2.69 -2.27
N PHE A 206 10.40 2.56 -0.94
CA PHE A 206 9.18 2.68 -0.12
C PHE A 206 8.62 4.11 -0.06
N ALA A 207 9.45 5.13 -0.29
CA ALA A 207 9.00 6.51 -0.40
C ALA A 207 8.14 6.73 -1.66
N ASP A 208 8.48 6.06 -2.76
CA ASP A 208 7.79 6.18 -4.05
C ASP A 208 6.54 5.28 -4.17
N VAL A 209 6.33 4.36 -3.23
CA VAL A 209 5.12 3.53 -3.18
C VAL A 209 4.06 4.21 -2.31
N PRO A 210 2.82 4.43 -2.81
CA PRO A 210 1.80 5.21 -2.12
C PRO A 210 1.06 4.43 -1.02
N VAL A 211 1.77 3.68 -0.18
CA VAL A 211 1.23 3.00 1.00
C VAL A 211 2.17 3.04 2.22
N SER A 212 1.68 2.55 3.36
CA SER A 212 2.41 2.44 4.61
C SER A 212 3.63 1.54 4.50
N ARG A 213 4.63 1.83 5.34
CA ARG A 213 5.88 1.05 5.41
C ARG A 213 5.61 -0.43 5.68
N MET A 214 4.66 -0.75 6.56
CA MET A 214 4.28 -2.13 6.85
C MET A 214 3.70 -2.85 5.62
N GLN A 215 2.85 -2.18 4.85
CA GLN A 215 2.28 -2.76 3.62
C GLN A 215 3.34 -2.93 2.54
N CYS A 216 4.22 -1.94 2.33
CA CYS A 216 5.38 -2.08 1.45
C CYS A 216 6.24 -3.28 1.86
N GLY A 217 6.48 -3.45 3.15
CA GLY A 217 7.29 -4.56 3.65
C GLY A 217 6.67 -5.93 3.41
N ARG A 218 5.35 -6.05 3.58
CA ARG A 218 4.61 -7.28 3.26
C ARG A 218 4.72 -7.61 1.77
N ALA A 219 4.52 -6.64 0.89
CA ALA A 219 4.65 -6.86 -0.56
C ALA A 219 6.09 -7.16 -0.98
N TRP A 220 7.08 -6.49 -0.38
CA TRP A 220 8.50 -6.77 -0.59
C TRP A 220 8.83 -8.24 -0.28
N ARG A 221 8.32 -8.76 0.85
CA ARG A 221 8.43 -10.18 1.20
C ARG A 221 7.67 -11.04 0.18
N GLU A 222 6.45 -10.67 -0.17
CA GLU A 222 5.57 -11.43 -1.06
C GLU A 222 6.20 -11.70 -2.43
N VAL A 223 6.82 -10.68 -3.02
CA VAL A 223 7.50 -10.81 -4.33
C VAL A 223 8.91 -11.38 -4.23
N CYS A 224 9.40 -11.68 -3.02
CA CYS A 224 10.78 -12.09 -2.74
C CYS A 224 11.81 -11.03 -3.19
N ALA A 225 11.49 -9.74 -3.03
CA ALA A 225 12.39 -8.68 -3.42
C ALA A 225 13.66 -8.71 -2.55
N PHE A 226 14.78 -8.34 -3.16
CA PHE A 226 16.08 -8.29 -2.50
C PHE A 226 16.93 -7.17 -3.10
N VAL A 227 18.03 -6.81 -2.42
CA VAL A 227 18.96 -5.78 -2.90
C VAL A 227 20.29 -6.44 -3.17
N LEU A 228 20.87 -6.14 -4.34
CA LEU A 228 22.26 -6.50 -4.63
C LEU A 228 23.15 -5.31 -4.29
N PRO A 229 24.04 -5.42 -3.27
CA PRO A 229 24.88 -4.31 -2.83
C PRO A 229 25.65 -3.65 -3.99
N ASP A 230 26.10 -4.47 -4.92
CA ASP A 230 26.95 -4.12 -6.06
C ASP A 230 26.21 -3.27 -7.10
N THR A 231 24.88 -3.42 -7.17
CA THR A 231 24.04 -2.73 -8.17
C THR A 231 23.40 -1.45 -7.65
N GLY A 232 23.38 -1.26 -6.33
CA GLY A 232 22.67 -0.15 -5.69
C GLY A 232 21.15 -0.14 -5.92
N ARG A 233 20.56 -1.26 -6.38
CA ARG A 233 19.13 -1.36 -6.75
C ARG A 233 18.48 -2.61 -6.15
N GLY A 234 17.17 -2.55 -5.94
CA GLY A 234 16.34 -3.70 -5.60
C GLY A 234 15.88 -4.50 -6.82
N TRP A 235 15.69 -5.81 -6.63
CA TRP A 235 15.40 -6.80 -7.66
C TRP A 235 14.26 -7.73 -7.24
N VAL A 236 13.46 -8.17 -8.22
CA VAL A 236 12.42 -9.21 -8.08
C VAL A 236 12.83 -10.43 -8.91
N PRO A 237 13.01 -11.61 -8.30
CA PRO A 237 13.39 -12.82 -9.02
C PRO A 237 12.22 -13.38 -9.85
N THR A 238 12.54 -14.02 -10.98
CA THR A 238 11.53 -14.80 -11.72
C THR A 238 11.05 -16.02 -10.93
N ALA A 239 9.86 -16.55 -11.25
CA ALA A 239 9.36 -17.78 -10.62
C ALA A 239 10.32 -18.97 -10.76
N LYS A 240 11.02 -19.07 -11.90
CA LYS A 240 12.06 -20.08 -12.15
C LYS A 240 13.22 -19.97 -11.16
N VAL A 241 13.67 -18.75 -10.89
CA VAL A 241 14.73 -18.50 -9.91
C VAL A 241 14.23 -18.81 -8.49
N LYS A 242 13.02 -18.34 -8.13
CA LYS A 242 12.41 -18.61 -6.81
C LYS A 242 12.35 -20.11 -6.51
N ILE A 243 11.83 -20.91 -7.45
CA ILE A 243 11.69 -22.35 -7.26
C ILE A 243 13.04 -23.08 -7.31
N GLY A 244 14.00 -22.60 -8.09
CA GLY A 244 15.37 -23.13 -8.13
C GLY A 244 16.08 -22.98 -6.79
N VAL A 245 16.07 -21.77 -6.23
CA VAL A 245 16.62 -21.46 -4.90
C VAL A 245 15.97 -22.32 -3.83
N TRP A 246 14.64 -22.40 -3.84
CA TRP A 246 13.89 -23.21 -2.87
C TRP A 246 14.24 -24.70 -2.97
N LYS A 247 14.27 -25.26 -4.19
CA LYS A 247 14.64 -26.66 -4.42
C LYS A 247 16.02 -26.96 -3.85
N ARG A 248 17.01 -26.09 -4.13
CA ARG A 248 18.38 -26.24 -3.62
C ARG A 248 18.41 -26.21 -2.09
N ALA A 249 17.62 -25.32 -1.47
CA ALA A 249 17.51 -25.23 -0.01
C ALA A 249 16.95 -26.52 0.60
N VAL A 250 15.93 -27.13 -0.01
CA VAL A 250 15.36 -28.41 0.44
C VAL A 250 16.38 -29.54 0.28
N GLU A 251 17.03 -29.65 -0.87
CA GLU A 251 18.06 -30.67 -1.12
C GLU A 251 19.24 -30.56 -0.15
N GLY A 252 19.78 -29.35 0.04
CA GLY A 252 20.86 -29.09 0.99
C GLY A 252 20.48 -29.41 2.43
N SER A 253 19.23 -29.08 2.82
CA SER A 253 18.71 -29.41 4.14
C SER A 253 18.64 -30.92 4.37
N VAL A 254 18.16 -31.69 3.38
CA VAL A 254 18.12 -33.16 3.46
C VAL A 254 19.53 -33.74 3.56
N LEU A 255 20.48 -33.25 2.76
CA LEU A 255 21.87 -33.72 2.77
C LEU A 255 22.57 -33.46 4.12
N GLN A 256 22.27 -32.34 4.78
CA GLN A 256 22.86 -31.96 6.06
C GLN A 256 22.03 -32.41 7.28
N GLY A 257 20.89 -33.08 7.07
CA GLY A 257 19.99 -33.51 8.14
C GLY A 257 19.30 -32.36 8.88
N ILE A 258 19.09 -31.22 8.22
CA ILE A 258 18.38 -30.06 8.76
C ILE A 258 16.87 -30.29 8.59
N ASP A 259 16.14 -30.30 9.70
CA ASP A 259 14.69 -30.47 9.72
C ASP A 259 13.98 -29.11 9.47
N LEU A 260 13.60 -28.86 8.22
CA LEU A 260 12.81 -27.69 7.81
C LEU A 260 11.40 -27.66 8.42
N GLY A 261 10.95 -28.78 9.02
CA GLY A 261 9.69 -28.88 9.76
C GLY A 261 9.71 -28.20 11.13
N LYS A 262 10.88 -27.75 11.59
CA LYS A 262 11.10 -27.14 12.90
C LYS A 262 11.83 -25.81 12.75
N GLN A 263 12.19 -25.20 13.88
CA GLN A 263 13.09 -24.05 13.87
C GLN A 263 14.50 -24.46 13.44
N PHE A 264 15.08 -23.72 12.51
CA PHE A 264 16.43 -23.94 12.00
C PHE A 264 17.22 -22.63 11.90
N LEU A 265 18.54 -22.78 11.82
CA LEU A 265 19.45 -21.69 11.55
C LEU A 265 19.53 -21.45 10.03
N VAL A 266 19.16 -20.26 9.58
CA VAL A 266 19.20 -19.91 8.15
C VAL A 266 20.61 -20.02 7.58
N ARG A 267 21.62 -19.68 8.41
CA ARG A 267 23.03 -19.80 8.04
C ARG A 267 23.45 -21.24 7.73
N ASP A 268 22.85 -22.22 8.40
CA ASP A 268 23.21 -23.62 8.21
C ASP A 268 22.59 -24.16 6.92
N VAL A 269 21.36 -23.75 6.61
CA VAL A 269 20.73 -24.02 5.30
C VAL A 269 21.51 -23.31 4.18
N TRP A 270 21.91 -22.05 4.38
CA TRP A 270 22.75 -21.34 3.42
C TRP A 270 24.06 -22.09 3.15
N ARG A 271 24.75 -22.55 4.19
CA ARG A 271 25.98 -23.34 4.05
C ARG A 271 25.74 -24.65 3.27
N SER A 272 24.56 -25.25 3.41
CA SER A 272 24.21 -26.49 2.72
C SER A 272 23.99 -26.35 1.21
N VAL A 273 23.76 -25.12 0.72
CA VAL A 273 23.54 -24.84 -0.71
C VAL A 273 24.79 -24.39 -1.45
N LEU A 274 25.87 -24.09 -0.72
CA LEU A 274 27.17 -23.73 -1.29
C LEU A 274 27.85 -24.96 -1.88
N ASP A 275 28.65 -24.74 -2.91
CA ASP A 275 29.52 -25.77 -3.48
C ASP A 275 30.77 -26.02 -2.61
N GLU A 276 31.67 -26.90 -3.10
CA GLU A 276 32.92 -27.24 -2.41
C GLU A 276 33.86 -26.04 -2.24
N ASN A 277 33.73 -25.01 -3.07
CA ASN A 277 34.51 -23.78 -3.04
C ASN A 277 33.90 -22.74 -2.11
N GLY A 278 32.70 -22.99 -1.57
CA GLY A 278 31.94 -22.03 -0.78
C GLY A 278 31.23 -20.98 -1.63
N GLU A 279 31.12 -21.18 -2.93
CA GLU A 279 30.38 -20.32 -3.85
C GLU A 279 28.94 -20.83 -4.03
N GLY A 280 27.98 -19.91 -4.05
CA GLY A 280 26.57 -20.21 -4.29
C GLY A 280 26.20 -19.89 -5.72
N GLU A 281 25.29 -20.67 -6.31
CA GLU A 281 24.71 -20.38 -7.63
C GLU A 281 23.96 -19.04 -7.65
N TRP A 282 23.47 -18.59 -6.49
CA TRP A 282 22.75 -17.34 -6.32
C TRP A 282 23.34 -16.48 -5.20
N PRO A 283 23.11 -15.16 -5.23
CA PRO A 283 23.42 -14.26 -4.13
C PRO A 283 22.71 -14.68 -2.83
N ARG A 284 23.38 -14.46 -1.70
CA ARG A 284 22.84 -14.79 -0.37
C ARG A 284 21.54 -14.03 -0.08
N GLU A 285 21.45 -12.79 -0.54
CA GLU A 285 20.30 -11.91 -0.34
C GLU A 285 19.03 -12.46 -1.00
N LEU A 286 19.18 -13.07 -2.18
CA LEU A 286 18.10 -13.76 -2.89
C LEU A 286 17.66 -15.02 -2.12
N PHE A 287 18.62 -15.82 -1.64
CA PHE A 287 18.32 -16.97 -0.80
C PHE A 287 17.52 -16.58 0.45
N GLU A 288 17.98 -15.55 1.18
CA GLU A 288 17.28 -15.06 2.37
C GLU A 288 15.89 -14.51 2.03
N ALA A 289 15.72 -13.86 0.88
CA ALA A 289 14.41 -13.38 0.44
C ALA A 289 13.42 -14.53 0.19
N VAL A 290 13.87 -15.62 -0.44
CA VAL A 290 13.05 -16.83 -0.66
C VAL A 290 12.72 -17.54 0.65
N VAL A 291 13.69 -17.71 1.55
CA VAL A 291 13.43 -18.31 2.87
C VAL A 291 12.44 -17.46 3.66
N ARG A 292 12.62 -16.13 3.68
CA ARG A 292 11.71 -15.22 4.37
C ARG A 292 10.28 -15.27 3.82
N ARG A 293 10.11 -15.58 2.54
CA ARG A 293 8.78 -15.69 1.91
C ARG A 293 7.94 -16.84 2.47
N VAL A 294 8.58 -17.94 2.86
CA VAL A 294 7.91 -19.14 3.35
C VAL A 294 7.87 -19.23 4.88
N CYS A 295 8.59 -18.35 5.57
CA CYS A 295 8.59 -18.31 7.02
C CYS A 295 7.32 -17.72 7.62
N GLU A 296 7.00 -18.14 8.84
CA GLU A 296 5.95 -17.54 9.65
C GLU A 296 6.21 -16.03 9.82
N ALA A 297 5.21 -15.21 9.52
CA ALA A 297 5.29 -13.78 9.78
C ALA A 297 5.22 -13.56 11.30
N GLY A 298 6.34 -13.17 11.92
CA GLY A 298 6.32 -12.76 13.32
C GLY A 298 5.57 -11.43 13.52
N ASP A 299 5.03 -11.19 14.71
CA ASP A 299 4.34 -9.92 15.05
C ASP A 299 5.24 -8.67 14.92
N SER A 300 6.57 -8.84 14.80
CA SER A 300 7.57 -7.78 14.65
C SER A 300 8.01 -7.51 13.20
N ASP A 301 7.43 -8.21 12.22
CA ASP A 301 7.97 -8.33 10.86
C ASP A 301 7.64 -7.15 9.93
N GLY A 302 7.05 -6.08 10.49
CA GLY A 302 6.92 -4.77 9.85
C GLY A 302 8.15 -3.87 10.02
N GLY A 303 9.02 -4.16 10.99
CA GLY A 303 10.27 -3.42 11.26
C GLY A 303 11.56 -4.15 10.87
N LEU A 304 11.50 -5.49 10.74
CA LEU A 304 12.69 -6.35 10.58
C LEU A 304 13.25 -6.48 9.16
N LEU A 305 12.61 -5.92 8.12
CA LEU A 305 13.25 -5.85 6.80
C LEU A 305 14.59 -5.06 6.84
N MET A 306 14.74 -4.20 7.84
CA MET A 306 15.80 -3.20 7.92
C MET A 306 16.89 -3.50 8.95
N GLU A 307 16.72 -4.52 9.80
CA GLU A 307 17.63 -4.73 10.92
C GLU A 307 17.86 -6.22 11.20
N GLY A 308 19.06 -6.68 10.83
CA GLY A 308 19.60 -7.97 11.25
C GLY A 308 19.58 -9.08 10.20
N GLU A 309 20.66 -9.86 10.22
CA GLU A 309 20.76 -11.17 9.56
C GLU A 309 19.64 -12.09 10.09
N MET A 310 18.93 -12.77 9.20
CA MET A 310 17.90 -13.73 9.59
C MET A 310 18.58 -14.92 10.26
N LYS A 311 18.60 -14.99 11.60
CA LYS A 311 19.36 -16.02 12.32
C LYS A 311 18.57 -17.33 12.42
N TRP A 312 17.34 -17.25 12.91
CA TRP A 312 16.44 -18.38 13.12
C TRP A 312 15.20 -18.20 12.27
N ALA A 313 14.70 -19.32 11.75
CA ALA A 313 13.54 -19.36 10.89
C ALA A 313 12.64 -20.55 11.25
N SER A 314 11.33 -20.33 11.14
CA SER A 314 10.27 -21.34 11.23
C SER A 314 9.42 -21.20 9.98
N ILE A 315 9.14 -22.29 9.28
CA ILE A 315 8.37 -22.26 8.02
C ILE A 315 6.89 -22.38 8.34
N ASP A 316 6.08 -21.48 7.77
CA ASP A 316 4.63 -21.67 7.74
C ASP A 316 4.34 -22.82 6.77
N LYS A 317 4.03 -23.99 7.31
CA LYS A 317 3.77 -25.20 6.53
C LYS A 317 2.69 -24.97 5.47
N GLU A 318 1.56 -24.36 5.81
CA GLU A 318 0.46 -24.18 4.86
C GLU A 318 0.77 -23.10 3.82
N GLY A 319 1.37 -21.99 4.27
CA GLY A 319 1.86 -20.92 3.40
C GLY A 319 2.90 -21.40 2.40
N CYS A 320 3.86 -22.19 2.87
CA CYS A 320 4.94 -22.75 2.07
C CYS A 320 4.42 -23.74 1.02
N VAL A 321 3.59 -24.72 1.43
CA VAL A 321 3.04 -25.71 0.49
C VAL A 321 2.32 -25.01 -0.66
N ARG A 322 1.43 -24.06 -0.34
CA ARG A 322 0.71 -23.25 -1.33
C ARG A 322 1.66 -22.46 -2.23
N TRP A 323 2.59 -21.72 -1.63
CA TRP A 323 3.53 -20.87 -2.36
C TRP A 323 4.41 -21.67 -3.33
N VAL A 324 4.92 -22.84 -2.91
CA VAL A 324 5.71 -23.73 -3.77
C VAL A 324 4.88 -24.20 -4.98
N GLY A 325 3.63 -24.60 -4.75
CA GLY A 325 2.75 -25.06 -5.83
C GLY A 325 2.43 -23.97 -6.84
N GLU A 326 2.08 -22.77 -6.36
CA GLU A 326 1.79 -21.61 -7.21
C GLU A 326 3.04 -21.16 -7.99
N THR A 327 4.19 -21.06 -7.32
CA THR A 327 5.45 -20.62 -7.93
C THR A 327 5.97 -21.63 -8.94
N TYR A 328 5.84 -22.94 -8.66
CA TYR A 328 6.18 -23.99 -9.62
C TYR A 328 5.28 -23.93 -10.87
N LEU A 329 3.97 -23.75 -10.66
CA LEU A 329 3.01 -23.63 -11.75
C LEU A 329 3.29 -22.39 -12.62
N GLU A 330 3.62 -21.26 -12.00
CA GLU A 330 4.04 -20.03 -12.69
C GLU A 330 5.34 -20.26 -13.49
N ALA A 331 6.29 -21.02 -12.96
CA ALA A 331 7.58 -21.27 -13.60
C ALA A 331 7.48 -22.20 -14.83
N VAL A 332 6.64 -23.24 -14.76
CA VAL A 332 6.59 -24.32 -15.75
C VAL A 332 5.40 -24.21 -16.71
N ALA A 333 4.25 -23.73 -16.22
CA ALA A 333 3.02 -23.58 -16.98
C ALA A 333 2.43 -22.15 -16.90
N PRO A 334 3.18 -21.10 -17.30
CA PRO A 334 2.76 -19.70 -17.16
C PRO A 334 1.57 -19.32 -18.05
N THR A 335 1.24 -20.13 -19.06
CA THR A 335 0.18 -19.86 -20.04
C THR A 335 -0.59 -21.13 -20.39
N ALA A 336 -1.77 -20.98 -20.99
CA ALA A 336 -2.56 -22.13 -21.44
C ALA A 336 -1.85 -23.00 -22.50
N ASN A 337 -0.92 -22.42 -23.27
CA ASN A 337 -0.14 -23.16 -24.27
C ASN A 337 0.97 -24.03 -23.64
N ALA A 338 1.33 -23.74 -22.40
CA ALA A 338 2.33 -24.48 -21.62
C ALA A 338 1.67 -25.29 -20.50
N ALA A 339 0.39 -25.64 -20.64
CA ALA A 339 -0.35 -26.34 -19.60
C ALA A 339 0.28 -27.72 -19.30
N LEU A 340 0.36 -28.05 -18.02
CA LEU A 340 0.99 -29.26 -17.51
C LEU A 340 -0.08 -30.29 -17.15
N GLY A 341 0.21 -31.58 -17.29
CA GLY A 341 -0.69 -32.63 -16.82
C GLY A 341 -0.92 -32.52 -15.31
N ARG A 342 -2.16 -32.69 -14.84
CA ARG A 342 -2.51 -32.57 -13.42
C ARG A 342 -1.71 -33.52 -12.52
N SER A 343 -1.54 -34.77 -12.94
CA SER A 343 -0.75 -35.77 -12.21
C SER A 343 0.74 -35.43 -12.22
N GLU A 344 1.26 -34.97 -13.35
CA GLU A 344 2.64 -34.52 -13.50
C GLU A 344 2.93 -33.33 -12.57
N PHE A 345 2.04 -32.33 -12.55
CA PHE A 345 2.11 -31.20 -11.63
C PHE A 345 2.11 -31.62 -10.16
N LEU A 346 1.18 -32.49 -9.74
CA LEU A 346 1.09 -32.91 -8.34
C LEU A 346 2.33 -33.69 -7.89
N ASN A 347 2.89 -34.52 -8.77
CA ASN A 347 4.13 -35.26 -8.47
C ASN A 347 5.32 -34.32 -8.36
N ALA A 348 5.49 -33.40 -9.32
CA ALA A 348 6.58 -32.43 -9.27
C ALA A 348 6.46 -31.48 -8.07
N TRP A 349 5.25 -31.06 -7.70
CA TRP A 349 5.03 -30.26 -6.50
C TRP A 349 5.46 -31.01 -5.23
N LYS A 350 5.18 -32.31 -5.11
CA LYS A 350 5.67 -33.14 -3.98
C LYS A 350 7.19 -33.19 -3.91
N ASP A 351 7.88 -33.23 -5.04
CA ASP A 351 9.34 -33.29 -5.09
C ASP A 351 10.01 -32.02 -4.57
N HIS A 352 9.30 -30.89 -4.57
CA HIS A 352 9.77 -29.60 -4.04
C HIS A 352 9.47 -29.38 -2.55
N LEU A 353 8.93 -30.39 -1.85
CA LEU A 353 8.57 -30.29 -0.43
C LEU A 353 9.40 -31.24 0.45
N PRO A 354 9.64 -30.86 1.72
CA PRO A 354 10.14 -31.79 2.74
C PRO A 354 9.30 -33.07 2.80
N GLU A 355 9.94 -34.20 3.08
CA GLU A 355 9.32 -35.54 3.00
C GLU A 355 8.02 -35.64 3.81
N GLY A 356 8.00 -35.10 5.03
CA GLY A 356 6.83 -35.10 5.91
C GLY A 356 5.65 -34.23 5.44
N TRP A 357 5.82 -33.41 4.40
CA TRP A 357 4.78 -32.50 3.90
C TRP A 357 4.21 -32.93 2.54
N ARG A 358 4.74 -33.99 1.92
CA ARG A 358 4.32 -34.45 0.59
C ARG A 358 2.85 -34.88 0.52
N GLU A 359 2.29 -35.34 1.63
CA GLU A 359 0.87 -35.75 1.73
C GLU A 359 -0.11 -34.57 1.75
N GLU A 360 0.37 -33.34 1.99
CA GLU A 360 -0.47 -32.13 2.03
C GLU A 360 -0.75 -31.54 0.65
N VAL A 361 -0.11 -32.09 -0.38
CA VAL A 361 -0.24 -31.61 -1.77
C VAL A 361 -1.64 -31.92 -2.28
N ALA A 362 -2.45 -30.88 -2.42
CA ALA A 362 -3.79 -30.95 -2.96
C ALA A 362 -4.12 -29.68 -3.76
N LEU A 363 -4.87 -29.82 -4.86
CA LEU A 363 -5.31 -28.68 -5.67
C LEU A 363 -6.17 -27.68 -4.87
N SER A 364 -6.88 -28.15 -3.84
CA SER A 364 -7.68 -27.30 -2.94
C SER A 364 -6.83 -26.36 -2.07
N LYS A 365 -5.51 -26.56 -1.98
CA LYS A 365 -4.60 -25.69 -1.24
C LYS A 365 -4.14 -24.48 -2.07
N LEU A 366 -4.26 -24.54 -3.40
CA LEU A 366 -3.95 -23.43 -4.31
C LEU A 366 -5.05 -22.37 -4.25
N THR A 367 -4.70 -21.09 -4.45
CA THR A 367 -5.74 -20.05 -4.57
C THR A 367 -6.51 -20.22 -5.90
N GLU A 368 -7.85 -20.22 -5.82
CA GLU A 368 -8.77 -20.48 -6.95
C GLU A 368 -8.58 -19.53 -8.13
N ASP A 369 -8.06 -18.33 -7.91
CA ASP A 369 -7.87 -17.31 -8.93
C ASP A 369 -6.48 -17.31 -9.59
N LYS A 370 -5.55 -18.13 -9.10
CA LYS A 370 -4.18 -18.25 -9.62
C LYS A 370 -3.95 -19.43 -10.56
N HIS A 371 -4.96 -20.29 -10.72
CA HIS A 371 -4.85 -21.45 -11.59
C HIS A 371 -6.13 -21.65 -12.41
N ARG A 372 -5.99 -22.24 -13.60
CA ARG A 372 -7.11 -22.65 -14.44
C ARG A 372 -6.84 -24.00 -15.06
N PHE A 373 -7.90 -24.62 -15.55
CA PHE A 373 -7.86 -25.91 -16.25
C PHE A 373 -8.25 -25.69 -17.72
N PRO A 374 -7.27 -25.56 -18.64
CA PRO A 374 -7.55 -25.46 -20.08
C PRO A 374 -8.32 -26.67 -20.60
N ASP A 375 -8.03 -27.85 -20.05
CA ASP A 375 -8.77 -29.08 -20.28
C ASP A 375 -8.95 -29.87 -18.95
N PRO A 376 -9.76 -30.95 -18.91
CA PRO A 376 -10.03 -31.70 -17.68
C PRO A 376 -8.78 -32.35 -17.05
N THR A 377 -7.69 -32.46 -17.80
CA THR A 377 -6.47 -33.18 -17.42
C THR A 377 -5.26 -32.28 -17.24
N THR A 378 -5.31 -31.01 -17.63
CA THR A 378 -4.19 -30.07 -17.54
C THR A 378 -4.48 -28.88 -16.65
N ILE A 379 -3.42 -28.26 -16.15
CA ILE A 379 -3.45 -27.08 -15.28
C ILE A 379 -2.42 -26.06 -15.78
N CYS A 380 -2.76 -24.77 -15.70
CA CYS A 380 -1.81 -23.67 -15.96
C CYS A 380 -2.06 -22.51 -14.99
N PHE A 381 -1.03 -21.66 -14.85
CA PHE A 381 -1.07 -20.46 -14.04
C PHE A 381 -1.92 -19.37 -14.71
N VAL A 382 -2.54 -18.53 -13.89
CA VAL A 382 -3.31 -17.35 -14.34
C VAL A 382 -2.59 -16.09 -13.87
N ASN A 383 -1.97 -15.38 -14.80
CA ASN A 383 -1.40 -14.06 -14.52
C ASN A 383 -2.49 -13.01 -14.27
N ASP A 384 -2.15 -11.93 -13.57
CA ASP A 384 -3.08 -10.84 -13.29
C ASP A 384 -3.68 -10.20 -14.56
N ASP A 385 -2.92 -10.13 -15.65
CA ASP A 385 -3.42 -9.64 -16.95
C ASP A 385 -4.52 -10.55 -17.53
N ASP A 386 -4.36 -11.87 -17.41
CA ASP A 386 -5.34 -12.84 -17.84
C ASP A 386 -6.58 -12.80 -16.92
N ARG A 387 -6.38 -12.55 -15.62
CA ARG A 387 -7.45 -12.34 -14.64
C ARG A 387 -8.27 -11.10 -14.95
N GLN A 388 -7.65 -9.99 -15.31
CA GLN A 388 -8.35 -8.76 -15.71
C GLN A 388 -9.17 -8.96 -17.00
N LYS A 389 -8.62 -9.66 -17.99
CA LYS A 389 -9.35 -10.03 -19.21
C LYS A 389 -10.55 -10.93 -18.90
N LEU A 390 -10.40 -11.91 -18.00
CA LEU A 390 -11.49 -12.79 -17.58
C LEU A 390 -12.60 -12.01 -16.86
N LYS A 391 -12.26 -11.09 -15.95
CA LYS A 391 -13.21 -10.19 -15.28
C LYS A 391 -13.95 -9.28 -16.27
N LYS A 392 -13.25 -8.74 -17.27
CA LYS A 392 -13.85 -7.90 -18.33
C LYS A 392 -14.84 -8.71 -19.18
N ASN A 393 -14.53 -9.96 -19.50
CA ASN A 393 -15.41 -10.84 -20.26
C ASN A 393 -16.67 -11.25 -19.46
N LEU A 394 -16.52 -11.60 -18.17
CA LEU A 394 -17.64 -11.90 -17.26
C LEU A 394 -18.56 -10.68 -17.04
N SER A 395 -18.00 -9.47 -16.95
CA SER A 395 -18.77 -8.22 -16.80
C SER A 395 -19.58 -7.89 -18.06
N THR A 396 -19.09 -8.29 -19.24
CA THR A 396 -19.77 -8.04 -20.52
C THR A 396 -21.00 -8.95 -20.69
N ASP A 397 -20.92 -10.22 -20.27
CA ASP A 397 -22.07 -11.15 -20.29
C ASP A 397 -23.13 -10.80 -19.23
N ALA A 398 -22.73 -10.33 -18.05
CA ALA A 398 -23.65 -9.81 -17.04
C ALA A 398 -24.32 -8.48 -17.49
N SER A 399 -23.59 -7.63 -18.21
CA SER A 399 -24.14 -6.37 -18.78
C SER A 399 -25.13 -6.62 -19.92
N ALA A 400 -24.95 -7.66 -20.74
CA ALA A 400 -25.90 -7.99 -21.80
C ALA A 400 -27.28 -8.40 -21.23
N SER A 401 -27.30 -9.15 -20.11
CA SER A 401 -28.56 -9.56 -19.45
C SER A 401 -29.26 -8.44 -18.67
N THR A 402 -28.52 -7.41 -18.21
CA THR A 402 -29.08 -6.29 -17.43
C THR A 402 -29.39 -5.05 -18.28
N THR A 403 -28.76 -4.89 -19.43
CA THR A 403 -29.05 -3.78 -20.37
C THR A 403 -30.43 -3.92 -21.01
N ALA A 404 -30.96 -5.14 -21.12
CA ALA A 404 -32.34 -5.38 -21.57
C ALA A 404 -33.42 -4.88 -20.57
N LYS A 405 -33.06 -4.54 -19.32
CA LYS A 405 -34.02 -4.11 -18.28
C LYS A 405 -33.89 -2.65 -17.82
N LYS A 406 -32.89 -1.89 -18.29
CA LYS A 406 -32.58 -0.54 -17.78
C LYS A 406 -32.76 0.63 -18.75
N THR A 407 -33.48 0.46 -19.87
CA THR A 407 -33.95 1.59 -20.69
C THR A 407 -35.33 2.08 -20.22
N ARG A 408 -35.53 2.24 -18.91
CA ARG A 408 -36.76 2.83 -18.35
C ARG A 408 -36.59 4.35 -18.28
N ASN A 409 -37.01 4.99 -19.36
CA ASN A 409 -36.90 6.41 -19.66
C ASN A 409 -37.66 7.26 -18.61
N TRP A 410 -36.92 7.94 -17.73
CA TRP A 410 -37.45 8.80 -16.66
C TRP A 410 -38.39 9.92 -17.16
N HIS A 411 -38.25 10.34 -18.42
CA HIS A 411 -39.07 11.39 -19.02
C HIS A 411 -40.53 10.97 -19.23
N GLU A 412 -40.84 9.67 -19.32
CA GLU A 412 -42.23 9.19 -19.46
C GLU A 412 -43.01 9.13 -18.14
N LEU A 413 -42.31 8.86 -17.02
CA LEU A 413 -42.93 8.79 -15.69
C LEU A 413 -43.52 10.14 -15.23
N PHE A 414 -42.89 11.26 -15.61
CA PHE A 414 -43.39 12.60 -15.28
C PHE A 414 -44.50 13.11 -16.20
N LYS A 415 -44.63 12.61 -17.43
CA LYS A 415 -45.75 12.96 -18.32
C LYS A 415 -47.07 12.36 -17.85
N ASN A 416 -47.05 11.16 -17.28
CA ASN A 416 -48.27 10.48 -16.84
C ASN A 416 -48.84 11.05 -15.52
N GLN A 417 -48.02 11.67 -14.66
CA GLN A 417 -48.52 12.34 -13.44
C GLN A 417 -49.29 13.63 -13.72
N LYS A 418 -49.05 14.32 -14.84
CA LYS A 418 -49.78 15.54 -15.20
C LYS A 418 -51.17 15.31 -15.80
N ARG A 419 -51.52 14.06 -16.14
CA ARG A 419 -52.82 13.69 -16.75
C ARG A 419 -53.86 13.16 -15.76
N GLN A 420 -53.50 12.93 -14.50
CA GLN A 420 -54.41 12.40 -13.46
C GLN A 420 -55.05 13.45 -12.55
N LYS A 421 -54.85 14.75 -12.83
CA LYS A 421 -55.60 15.83 -12.19
C LYS A 421 -56.35 16.64 -13.25
N ARG A 422 -57.49 16.14 -13.68
CA ARG A 422 -58.64 16.92 -14.13
C ARG A 422 -59.92 16.12 -14.01
#